data_AF-A0A1W9WFS7-F1
#
_entry.id   AF-A0A1W9WFS7-F1
#
_cell.length_a   1.000
_cell.length_b   1.000
_cell.length_c   1.000
_cell.angle_alpha   90.00
_cell.angle_beta   90.00
_cell.angle_gamma   90.00
#
_symmetry.space_group_name_H-M   'P 1'
#
loop_
_entity.id
_entity.type
_entity.pdbx_description
1 polymer ?
#
loop_
_entity_poly.entity_id
_entity_poly.type
_entity_poly.pdbx_seq_one_letter_code
_entity_poly.pdbx_strand_id
1 'polypeptide(L)'
;MKKQAFSLHCMGEILTNNELITVDHIADFYRRYPGDDINFFTRIQFLTDVTNVTLRISLPEELTLADFYPPPDFQSLIPDRETGGKSGRDYLVWRFSEPFSAGSTFTYRTTSTVVFQHPDEDFYIENRAEIIVMTPDDEQIFASESVRIKIFVKGQYLNHLPNFYYSDDFMGRYLMLFEDFWSPIEEQLHHIAFYFDPCMTPAIFRPWLASWFDFEFDEHWSEKKRCLLLKNIMFLYRKRGTKAALAKYLEIYTGGEVEISEKRGKDFTLGPEARLGLHLALGTNNNPHTFEVDMTLPPIEADDEEEKVRLELERAELIDAIIKREKPSHTNYTLTLE
;
A
#
# COMPACT_ATOMS: atom_id res chain seq x y z
N MET A 1 -9.02 -28.96 -4.95
CA MET A 1 -9.69 -27.82 -4.30
C MET A 1 -9.48 -26.60 -5.19
N LYS A 2 -10.53 -26.19 -5.90
CA LYS A 2 -10.48 -25.09 -6.88
C LYS A 2 -10.29 -23.77 -6.13
N LYS A 3 -9.20 -23.07 -6.43
CA LYS A 3 -8.94 -21.68 -6.06
C LYS A 3 -10.04 -20.82 -6.71
N GLN A 4 -10.99 -20.31 -5.94
CA GLN A 4 -11.76 -19.13 -6.33
C GLN A 4 -10.98 -17.92 -5.82
N ALA A 5 -10.06 -17.45 -6.66
CA ALA A 5 -9.55 -16.10 -6.53
C ALA A 5 -10.72 -15.17 -6.87
N PHE A 6 -11.18 -14.38 -5.90
CA PHE A 6 -11.96 -13.19 -6.17
C PHE A 6 -11.05 -12.20 -6.90
N SER A 7 -10.93 -12.42 -8.21
CA SER A 7 -10.32 -11.49 -9.14
C SER A 7 -11.26 -10.30 -9.26
N LEU A 8 -10.90 -9.17 -8.65
CA LEU A 8 -11.31 -7.87 -9.19
C LEU A 8 -10.77 -7.81 -10.62
N HIS A 9 -11.61 -8.19 -11.57
CA HIS A 9 -11.36 -7.87 -12.96
C HIS A 9 -11.83 -6.43 -13.16
N CYS A 10 -11.00 -5.47 -12.74
CA CYS A 10 -11.02 -4.15 -13.36
C CYS A 10 -10.64 -4.38 -14.81
N MET A 11 -11.64 -4.64 -15.66
CA MET A 11 -11.46 -4.38 -17.09
C MET A 11 -11.53 -2.87 -17.26
N GLY A 12 -10.40 -2.21 -17.03
CA GLY A 12 -10.14 -0.94 -17.68
C GLY A 12 -10.13 -1.22 -19.18
N GLU A 13 -11.24 -0.96 -19.86
CA GLU A 13 -11.19 -0.72 -21.29
C GLU A 13 -10.29 0.50 -21.48
N ILE A 14 -9.04 0.26 -21.89
CA ILE A 14 -8.11 1.28 -22.32
C ILE A 14 -8.66 1.86 -23.62
N LEU A 15 -9.63 2.76 -23.50
CA LEU A 15 -10.10 3.61 -24.58
C LEU A 15 -9.51 5.00 -24.36
N THR A 16 -8.51 5.29 -25.21
CA THR A 16 -7.93 6.61 -25.50
C THR A 16 -7.31 7.35 -24.33
N ASN A 17 -5.98 7.28 -24.29
CA ASN A 17 -5.06 8.13 -23.55
C ASN A 17 -5.28 9.61 -23.90
N ASN A 18 -6.23 10.27 -23.23
CA ASN A 18 -6.36 11.73 -23.21
C ASN A 18 -6.11 12.20 -21.78
N GLU A 19 -4.87 12.65 -21.51
CA GLU A 19 -4.32 13.06 -20.20
C GLU A 19 -4.93 14.36 -19.65
N LEU A 20 -6.25 14.54 -19.73
CA LEU A 20 -6.96 15.74 -19.28
C LEU A 20 -7.76 15.47 -17.99
N ILE A 21 -8.42 14.31 -17.90
CA ILE A 21 -9.28 13.92 -16.78
C ILE A 21 -9.17 12.41 -16.57
N THR A 22 -9.06 11.99 -15.31
CA THR A 22 -9.09 10.57 -14.93
C THR A 22 -10.27 10.32 -13.99
N VAL A 23 -10.88 9.14 -14.13
CA VAL A 23 -12.02 8.69 -13.33
C VAL A 23 -11.70 7.32 -12.76
N ASP A 24 -11.75 7.21 -11.45
CA ASP A 24 -11.74 5.93 -10.76
C ASP A 24 -13.14 5.69 -10.19
N HIS A 25 -13.71 4.52 -10.43
CA HIS A 25 -15.00 4.12 -9.91
C HIS A 25 -14.85 2.77 -9.23
N ILE A 26 -15.20 2.71 -7.94
CA ILE A 26 -15.02 1.52 -7.10
C ILE A 26 -16.28 1.34 -6.25
N ALA A 27 -16.68 0.08 -6.04
CA ALA A 27 -17.71 -0.26 -5.06
C ALA A 27 -17.10 -0.87 -3.80
N ASP A 28 -17.83 -0.74 -2.70
CA ASP A 28 -17.44 -1.27 -1.40
C ASP A 28 -17.43 -2.82 -1.35
N PHE A 29 -16.50 -3.40 -0.59
CA PHE A 29 -15.87 -4.71 -0.85
C PHE A 29 -16.61 -5.94 -0.31
N TYR A 30 -17.76 -5.77 0.32
CA TYR A 30 -18.49 -6.87 0.95
C TYR A 30 -19.32 -7.71 -0.03
N ARG A 31 -19.61 -8.96 0.37
CA ARG A 31 -20.64 -9.76 -0.31
C ARG A 31 -21.95 -9.00 -0.24
N ARG A 32 -22.71 -9.02 -1.34
CA ARG A 32 -23.95 -8.27 -1.46
C ARG A 32 -25.13 -9.20 -1.64
N TYR A 33 -26.16 -8.92 -0.87
CA TYR A 33 -27.44 -9.58 -0.91
C TYR A 33 -28.53 -8.58 -1.31
N PRO A 34 -29.66 -9.07 -1.84
CA PRO A 34 -30.81 -8.22 -2.07
C PRO A 34 -31.29 -7.52 -0.79
N GLY A 35 -31.55 -6.22 -0.87
CA GLY A 35 -31.91 -5.38 0.27
C GLY A 35 -30.73 -4.68 0.95
N ASP A 36 -29.49 -5.04 0.62
CA ASP A 36 -28.30 -4.36 1.14
C ASP A 36 -28.04 -3.04 0.41
N ASP A 37 -27.41 -2.11 1.12
CA ASP A 37 -26.95 -0.84 0.58
C ASP A 37 -25.52 -0.96 0.02
N ILE A 38 -25.35 -0.64 -1.24
CA ILE A 38 -24.05 -0.60 -1.92
C ILE A 38 -23.56 0.83 -2.00
N ASN A 39 -22.35 1.06 -1.50
CA ASN A 39 -21.65 2.32 -1.65
C ASN A 39 -20.75 2.28 -2.89
N PHE A 40 -20.97 3.22 -3.81
CA PHE A 40 -20.09 3.48 -4.93
C PHE A 40 -19.29 4.75 -4.66
N PHE A 41 -17.98 4.66 -4.85
CA PHE A 41 -17.04 5.76 -4.73
C PHE A 41 -16.53 6.11 -6.11
N THR A 42 -16.77 7.35 -6.54
CA THR A 42 -16.26 7.87 -7.80
C THR A 42 -15.27 8.97 -7.50
N ARG A 43 -14.00 8.75 -7.84
CA ARG A 43 -12.97 9.76 -7.78
C ARG A 43 -12.75 10.34 -9.16
N ILE A 44 -12.66 11.66 -9.21
CA ILE A 44 -12.38 12.42 -10.42
C ILE A 44 -11.12 13.25 -10.16
N GLN A 45 -10.14 13.13 -11.03
CA GLN A 45 -8.93 13.93 -10.97
C GLN A 45 -8.74 14.68 -12.29
N PHE A 46 -8.69 16.01 -12.19
CA PHE A 46 -8.46 16.90 -13.32
C PHE A 46 -6.95 17.15 -13.48
N LEU A 47 -6.40 16.81 -14.63
CA LEU A 47 -4.97 17.02 -14.96
C LEU A 47 -4.73 18.39 -15.62
N THR A 48 -5.77 18.97 -16.19
CA THR A 48 -5.75 20.28 -16.87
C THR A 48 -6.96 21.13 -16.47
N ASP A 49 -6.91 22.42 -16.76
CA ASP A 49 -8.06 23.32 -16.54
C ASP A 49 -9.19 22.97 -17.51
N VAL A 50 -10.35 22.59 -16.98
CA VAL A 50 -11.53 22.22 -17.77
C VAL A 50 -12.78 22.91 -17.22
N THR A 51 -13.65 23.34 -18.13
CA THR A 51 -14.95 23.96 -17.81
C THR A 51 -16.09 23.10 -18.38
N ASN A 52 -17.30 23.24 -17.82
CA ASN A 52 -18.50 22.55 -18.29
C ASN A 52 -18.39 21.02 -18.29
N VAL A 53 -18.09 20.46 -17.12
CA VAL A 53 -17.95 19.02 -16.92
C VAL A 53 -19.27 18.45 -16.43
N THR A 54 -19.69 17.30 -16.96
CA THR A 54 -20.88 16.58 -16.52
C THR A 54 -20.47 15.17 -16.10
N LEU A 55 -20.74 14.81 -14.85
CA LEU A 55 -20.58 13.46 -14.32
C LEU A 55 -21.91 12.71 -14.48
N ARG A 56 -21.89 11.57 -15.17
CA ARG A 56 -23.02 10.64 -15.26
C ARG A 56 -22.67 9.35 -14.56
N ILE A 57 -23.45 8.94 -13.57
CA ILE A 57 -23.34 7.61 -12.93
C ILE A 57 -24.57 6.81 -13.30
N SER A 58 -24.42 5.65 -13.92
CA SER A 58 -25.55 4.81 -14.29
C SER A 58 -26.25 4.27 -13.05
N LEU A 59 -27.57 4.29 -13.03
CA LEU A 59 -28.41 3.67 -12.02
C LEU A 59 -29.27 2.60 -12.71
N PRO A 60 -28.80 1.35 -12.78
CA PRO A 60 -29.56 0.27 -13.41
C PRO A 60 -30.82 -0.08 -12.61
N GLU A 61 -31.80 -0.77 -13.22
CA GLU A 61 -33.13 -1.01 -12.64
C GLU A 61 -33.11 -1.83 -11.35
N GLU A 62 -32.05 -2.61 -11.14
CA GLU A 62 -31.81 -3.42 -9.95
C GLU A 62 -31.32 -2.58 -8.75
N LEU A 63 -31.03 -1.29 -8.94
CA LEU A 63 -30.56 -0.37 -7.91
C LEU A 63 -31.53 0.80 -7.70
N THR A 64 -31.84 1.07 -6.44
CA THR A 64 -32.54 2.30 -6.04
C THR A 64 -31.57 3.21 -5.30
N LEU A 65 -31.42 4.45 -5.76
CA LEU A 65 -30.64 5.46 -5.05
C LEU A 65 -31.24 5.69 -3.65
N ALA A 66 -30.46 5.39 -2.62
CA ALA A 66 -30.82 5.62 -1.23
C ALA A 66 -30.33 7.00 -0.76
N ASP A 67 -29.06 7.31 -1.02
CA ASP A 67 -28.43 8.56 -0.58
C ASP A 67 -27.25 8.94 -1.48
N PHE A 68 -26.84 10.21 -1.45
CA PHE A 68 -25.65 10.69 -2.16
C PHE A 68 -24.91 11.73 -1.31
N TYR A 69 -23.59 11.62 -1.29
CA TYR A 69 -22.69 12.49 -0.55
C TYR A 69 -21.74 13.16 -1.54
N PRO A 70 -22.08 14.37 -2.02
CA PRO A 70 -21.19 15.15 -2.86
C PRO A 70 -19.99 15.70 -2.04
N PRO A 71 -18.91 16.13 -2.69
CA PRO A 71 -17.79 16.82 -2.04
C PRO A 71 -18.26 18.05 -1.25
N PRO A 72 -17.50 18.48 -0.22
CA PRO A 72 -17.82 19.66 0.58
C PRO A 72 -18.10 20.91 -0.26
N ASP A 73 -17.38 21.07 -1.36
CA ASP A 73 -17.47 22.21 -2.27
C ASP A 73 -18.76 22.23 -3.11
N PHE A 74 -19.44 21.08 -3.24
CA PHE A 74 -20.62 20.90 -4.09
C PHE A 74 -21.83 20.32 -3.34
N GLN A 75 -21.90 20.53 -2.02
CA GLN A 75 -23.02 20.05 -1.19
C GLN A 75 -24.41 20.54 -1.62
N SER A 76 -24.48 21.64 -2.37
CA SER A 76 -25.73 22.20 -2.88
C SER A 76 -26.18 21.62 -4.22
N LEU A 77 -25.35 20.85 -4.93
CA LEU A 77 -25.70 20.24 -6.22
C LEU A 77 -26.42 18.91 -6.02
N ILE A 78 -27.73 18.92 -6.31
CA ILE A 78 -28.57 17.73 -6.37
C ILE A 78 -28.42 17.11 -7.77
N PRO A 79 -28.23 15.79 -7.91
CA PRO A 79 -28.19 15.15 -9.21
C PRO A 79 -29.54 15.23 -9.92
N ASP A 80 -29.51 15.55 -11.20
CA ASP A 80 -30.64 15.34 -12.09
C ASP A 80 -30.71 13.86 -12.46
N ARG A 81 -31.93 13.32 -12.55
CA ARG A 81 -32.16 11.95 -13.04
C ARG A 81 -32.48 12.03 -14.53
N GLU A 82 -31.60 11.48 -15.37
CA GLU A 82 -31.79 11.45 -16.82
C GLU A 82 -31.88 10.01 -17.32
N THR A 83 -32.97 9.68 -18.01
CA THR A 83 -33.06 8.41 -18.72
C THR A 83 -32.32 8.55 -20.04
N GLY A 84 -31.24 7.79 -20.21
CA GLY A 84 -30.40 7.82 -21.40
C GLY A 84 -31.22 7.38 -22.62
N GLY A 85 -31.65 8.33 -23.45
CA GLY A 85 -32.61 8.09 -24.54
C GLY A 85 -32.23 7.04 -25.60
N LYS A 86 -30.96 6.58 -25.64
CA LYS A 86 -30.48 5.51 -26.56
C LYS A 86 -30.15 4.18 -25.87
N SER A 87 -29.94 4.14 -24.55
CA SER A 87 -29.58 2.90 -23.82
C SER A 87 -30.70 2.38 -22.92
N GLY A 88 -31.71 3.19 -22.64
CA GLY A 88 -32.79 2.84 -21.70
C GLY A 88 -32.34 2.75 -20.24
N ARG A 89 -31.08 3.07 -19.93
CA ARG A 89 -30.55 3.08 -18.56
C ARG A 89 -30.78 4.45 -17.92
N ASP A 90 -31.15 4.47 -16.65
CA ASP A 90 -31.19 5.70 -15.87
C ASP A 90 -29.77 6.12 -15.50
N TYR A 91 -29.52 7.43 -15.48
CA TYR A 91 -28.27 8.02 -15.03
C TYR A 91 -28.56 9.12 -14.00
N LEU A 92 -27.68 9.20 -13.00
CA LEU A 92 -27.56 10.33 -12.11
C LEU A 92 -26.56 11.31 -12.72
N VAL A 93 -26.99 12.54 -12.94
CA VAL A 93 -26.26 13.54 -13.72
C VAL A 93 -25.95 14.73 -12.84
N TRP A 94 -24.66 15.01 -12.63
CA TRP A 94 -24.18 16.23 -12.00
C TRP A 94 -23.54 17.12 -13.06
N ARG A 95 -24.02 18.36 -13.18
CA ARG A 95 -23.53 19.36 -14.13
C ARG A 95 -22.69 20.40 -13.42
N PHE A 96 -21.44 20.55 -13.82
CA PHE A 96 -20.50 21.51 -13.25
C PHE A 96 -20.18 22.58 -14.29
N SER A 97 -20.66 23.79 -14.04
CA SER A 97 -20.40 24.97 -14.88
C SER A 97 -19.17 25.76 -14.43
N GLU A 98 -18.58 25.42 -13.28
CA GLU A 98 -17.43 26.11 -12.71
C GLU A 98 -16.11 25.60 -13.33
N PRO A 99 -15.08 26.46 -13.46
CA PRO A 99 -13.76 26.05 -13.93
C PRO A 99 -13.03 25.24 -12.87
N PHE A 100 -12.61 24.01 -13.22
CA PHE A 100 -11.75 23.19 -12.37
C PHE A 100 -10.29 23.48 -12.67
N SER A 101 -9.50 23.78 -11.64
CA SER A 101 -8.06 23.96 -11.78
C SER A 101 -7.32 22.61 -11.89
N ALA A 102 -6.25 22.59 -12.67
CA ALA A 102 -5.34 21.45 -12.81
C ALA A 102 -4.84 20.96 -11.43
N GLY A 103 -4.97 19.66 -11.18
CA GLY A 103 -4.60 19.00 -9.93
C GLY A 103 -5.74 18.85 -8.91
N SER A 104 -6.94 19.38 -9.17
CA SER A 104 -8.09 19.19 -8.30
C SER A 104 -8.61 17.74 -8.34
N THR A 105 -8.89 17.18 -7.17
CA THR A 105 -9.39 15.82 -6.99
C THR A 105 -10.67 15.85 -6.17
N PHE A 106 -11.74 15.25 -6.69
CA PHE A 106 -13.04 15.18 -6.02
C PHE A 106 -13.45 13.73 -5.84
N THR A 107 -14.11 13.42 -4.72
CA THR A 107 -14.64 12.08 -4.44
C THR A 107 -16.14 12.19 -4.18
N TYR A 108 -16.93 11.50 -4.98
CA TYR A 108 -18.38 11.35 -4.82
C TYR A 108 -18.66 9.99 -4.20
N ARG A 109 -19.61 9.95 -3.26
CA ARG A 109 -20.14 8.69 -2.74
C ARG A 109 -21.64 8.62 -3.01
N THR A 110 -22.08 7.56 -3.69
CA THR A 110 -23.50 7.28 -3.90
C THR A 110 -23.85 5.95 -3.24
N THR A 111 -24.90 5.94 -2.44
CA THR A 111 -25.41 4.76 -1.75
C THR A 111 -26.68 4.31 -2.46
N SER A 112 -26.70 3.07 -2.95
CA SER A 112 -27.85 2.50 -3.64
C SER A 112 -28.24 1.16 -3.04
N THR A 113 -29.52 0.98 -2.74
CA THR A 113 -30.08 -0.28 -2.22
C THR A 113 -30.36 -1.24 -3.38
N VAL A 114 -30.01 -2.51 -3.20
CA VAL A 114 -30.30 -3.57 -4.19
C VAL A 114 -31.76 -3.99 -4.11
N VAL A 115 -32.47 -3.92 -5.23
CA VAL A 115 -33.88 -4.32 -5.31
C VAL A 115 -33.99 -5.83 -5.52
N PHE A 116 -34.92 -6.46 -4.81
CA PHE A 116 -35.25 -7.87 -4.97
C PHE A 116 -36.07 -8.09 -6.26
N GLN A 117 -35.42 -8.19 -7.42
CA GLN A 117 -36.08 -8.42 -8.72
C GLN A 117 -35.84 -9.82 -9.30
N HIS A 118 -34.74 -10.48 -8.92
CA HIS A 118 -34.36 -11.81 -9.40
C HIS A 118 -34.27 -12.84 -8.26
N PRO A 119 -35.29 -13.70 -8.07
CA PRO A 119 -35.39 -14.57 -6.89
C PRO A 119 -34.65 -15.92 -7.00
N ASP A 120 -34.16 -16.30 -8.18
CA ASP A 120 -33.75 -17.70 -8.41
C ASP A 120 -32.26 -17.90 -8.76
N GLU A 121 -31.59 -16.90 -9.34
CA GLU A 121 -30.18 -17.01 -9.75
C GLU A 121 -29.36 -15.78 -9.37
N ASP A 122 -28.10 -16.02 -8.99
CA ASP A 122 -27.12 -14.95 -8.80
C ASP A 122 -26.98 -14.11 -10.08
N PHE A 123 -26.98 -12.79 -9.93
CA PHE A 123 -26.86 -11.87 -11.05
C PHE A 123 -25.73 -10.86 -10.81
N TYR A 124 -25.34 -10.17 -11.88
CA TYR A 124 -24.31 -9.14 -11.82
C TYR A 124 -24.95 -7.78 -12.07
N ILE A 125 -24.63 -6.81 -11.20
CA ILE A 125 -24.97 -5.41 -11.41
C ILE A 125 -23.72 -4.72 -11.97
N GLU A 126 -23.89 -3.99 -13.06
CA GLU A 126 -22.87 -3.15 -13.65
C GLU A 126 -23.21 -1.68 -13.39
N ASN A 127 -22.36 -0.98 -12.63
CA ASN A 127 -22.45 0.46 -12.42
C ASN A 127 -21.31 1.14 -13.17
N ARG A 128 -21.62 2.21 -13.91
CA ARG A 128 -20.66 2.93 -14.75
C ARG A 128 -20.68 4.41 -14.42
N ALA A 129 -19.51 4.97 -14.19
CA ALA A 129 -19.29 6.41 -14.11
C ALA A 129 -18.69 6.89 -15.43
N GLU A 130 -19.29 7.93 -16.02
CA GLU A 130 -18.86 8.57 -17.26
C GLU A 130 -18.69 10.07 -17.02
N ILE A 131 -17.60 10.65 -17.51
CA ILE A 131 -17.40 12.09 -17.57
C ILE A 131 -17.55 12.56 -18.99
N ILE A 132 -18.38 13.59 -19.14
CA ILE A 132 -18.65 14.28 -20.39
C ILE A 132 -18.19 15.72 -20.22
N VAL A 133 -17.43 16.24 -21.18
CA VAL A 133 -17.10 17.66 -21.21
C VAL A 133 -17.88 18.29 -22.36
N MET A 134 -18.66 19.33 -22.06
CA MET A 134 -19.43 20.03 -23.07
C MET A 134 -18.51 20.98 -23.82
N THR A 135 -18.12 20.57 -25.03
CA THR A 135 -17.41 21.44 -25.98
C THR A 135 -18.47 22.09 -26.89
N PRO A 136 -18.28 23.31 -27.41
CA PRO A 136 -19.31 24.03 -28.19
C PRO A 136 -19.91 23.26 -29.39
N ASP A 137 -19.22 22.25 -29.90
CA ASP A 137 -19.59 21.50 -31.10
C ASP A 137 -20.02 20.03 -30.87
N ASP A 138 -19.78 19.40 -29.70
CA ASP A 138 -20.22 18.01 -29.46
C ASP A 138 -20.21 17.58 -27.96
N GLU A 139 -21.07 16.62 -27.61
CA GLU A 139 -21.03 15.90 -26.32
C GLU A 139 -20.05 14.73 -26.42
N GLN A 140 -18.80 14.92 -25.96
CA GLN A 140 -17.81 13.86 -25.96
C GLN A 140 -17.63 13.25 -24.57
N ILE A 141 -17.67 11.91 -24.49
CA ILE A 141 -17.28 11.16 -23.28
C ILE A 141 -15.75 11.18 -23.22
N PHE A 142 -15.20 11.74 -22.15
CA PHE A 142 -13.75 11.87 -21.95
C PHE A 142 -13.15 10.73 -21.15
N ALA A 143 -13.88 10.22 -20.16
CA ALA A 143 -13.43 9.11 -19.33
C ALA A 143 -14.64 8.29 -18.87
N SER A 144 -14.49 6.98 -18.82
CA SER A 144 -15.53 6.09 -18.28
C SER A 144 -14.90 4.93 -17.53
N GLU A 145 -15.42 4.63 -16.35
CA GLU A 145 -15.00 3.50 -15.53
C GLU A 145 -16.24 2.69 -15.11
N SER A 146 -16.15 1.36 -15.14
CA SER A 146 -17.27 0.48 -14.79
C SER A 146 -16.91 -0.53 -13.72
N VAL A 147 -17.80 -0.72 -12.76
CA VAL A 147 -17.70 -1.71 -11.69
C VAL A 147 -18.78 -2.76 -11.85
N ARG A 148 -18.39 -4.03 -11.76
CA ARG A 148 -19.31 -5.17 -11.75
C ARG A 148 -19.33 -5.82 -10.38
N ILE A 149 -20.52 -5.94 -9.81
CA ILE A 149 -20.76 -6.54 -8.49
C ILE A 149 -21.64 -7.76 -8.68
N LYS A 150 -21.24 -8.87 -8.07
CA LYS A 150 -22.07 -10.07 -8.04
C LYS A 150 -23.02 -10.01 -6.84
N ILE A 151 -24.32 -10.12 -7.09
CA ILE A 151 -25.34 -10.27 -6.06
C ILE A 151 -25.66 -11.74 -5.87
N PHE A 152 -25.63 -12.20 -4.62
CA PHE A 152 -25.98 -13.57 -4.26
C PHE A 152 -27.43 -13.62 -3.81
N VAL A 153 -28.23 -14.51 -4.37
CA VAL A 153 -29.65 -14.61 -3.98
C VAL A 153 -29.84 -15.55 -2.78
N LYS A 154 -28.86 -16.44 -2.55
CA LYS A 154 -28.82 -17.35 -1.41
C LYS A 154 -27.44 -17.34 -0.76
N GLY A 155 -27.39 -17.60 0.55
CA GLY A 155 -26.12 -17.72 1.29
C GLY A 155 -25.24 -18.85 0.73
N GLN A 156 -23.94 -18.58 0.57
CA GLN A 156 -22.98 -19.56 0.08
C GLN A 156 -22.75 -20.71 1.08
N TYR A 157 -23.00 -20.50 2.36
CA TYR A 157 -22.87 -21.51 3.42
C TYR A 157 -23.82 -22.69 3.22
N LEU A 158 -24.88 -22.56 2.41
CA LEU A 158 -25.68 -23.70 1.95
C LEU A 158 -24.81 -24.77 1.29
N ASN A 159 -23.71 -24.39 0.61
CA ASN A 159 -22.79 -25.34 -0.03
C ASN A 159 -22.07 -26.27 0.95
N HIS A 160 -22.08 -25.93 2.24
CA HIS A 160 -21.49 -26.72 3.31
C HIS A 160 -22.52 -27.55 4.08
N LEU A 161 -23.81 -27.41 3.75
CA LEU A 161 -24.89 -28.16 4.37
C LEU A 161 -25.34 -29.35 3.50
N PRO A 162 -25.99 -30.36 4.09
CA PRO A 162 -26.59 -31.45 3.34
C PRO A 162 -27.62 -30.99 2.29
N ASN A 163 -27.73 -31.76 1.19
CA ASN A 163 -28.55 -31.43 0.02
C ASN A 163 -30.04 -31.14 0.30
N PHE A 164 -30.62 -31.67 1.38
CA PHE A 164 -32.03 -31.46 1.69
C PHE A 164 -32.35 -30.02 2.16
N TYR A 165 -31.34 -29.24 2.55
CA TYR A 165 -31.52 -27.82 2.89
C TYR A 165 -31.54 -26.89 1.68
N TYR A 166 -31.13 -27.34 0.49
CA TYR A 166 -31.08 -26.51 -0.71
C TYR A 166 -32.48 -26.17 -1.26
N SER A 167 -33.47 -27.02 -0.93
CA SER A 167 -34.86 -26.85 -1.34
C SER A 167 -35.58 -25.76 -0.55
N ASP A 168 -35.05 -25.39 0.62
CA ASP A 168 -35.68 -24.43 1.53
C ASP A 168 -35.10 -23.02 1.29
N ASP A 169 -35.94 -22.15 0.72
CA ASP A 169 -35.59 -20.76 0.46
C ASP A 169 -35.38 -19.95 1.74
N PHE A 170 -36.08 -20.31 2.84
CA PHE A 170 -35.86 -19.68 4.13
C PHE A 170 -34.44 -19.94 4.64
N MET A 171 -33.93 -21.16 4.49
CA MET A 171 -32.57 -21.51 4.94
C MET A 171 -31.51 -20.69 4.22
N GLY A 172 -31.65 -20.50 2.90
CA GLY A 172 -30.76 -19.64 2.12
C GLY A 172 -30.73 -18.20 2.62
N ARG A 173 -31.90 -17.62 2.87
CA ARG A 173 -32.05 -16.25 3.39
C ARG A 173 -31.60 -16.10 4.84
N TYR A 174 -31.85 -17.11 5.68
CA TYR A 174 -31.41 -17.12 7.07
C TYR A 174 -29.88 -17.12 7.19
N LEU A 175 -29.19 -17.91 6.36
CA LEU A 175 -27.73 -17.99 6.37
C LEU A 175 -27.05 -16.72 5.86
N MET A 176 -27.70 -15.95 4.97
CA MET A 176 -27.18 -14.66 4.50
C MET A 176 -26.90 -13.70 5.67
N LEU A 177 -27.76 -13.69 6.70
CA LEU A 177 -27.56 -12.85 7.89
C LEU A 177 -26.28 -13.20 8.65
N PHE A 178 -25.95 -14.50 8.76
CA PHE A 178 -24.72 -14.92 9.41
C PHE A 178 -23.51 -14.64 8.54
N GLU A 179 -23.60 -14.90 7.24
CA GLU A 179 -22.52 -14.60 6.29
C GLU A 179 -22.17 -13.12 6.29
N ASP A 180 -23.17 -12.24 6.28
CA ASP A 180 -22.96 -10.79 6.36
C ASP A 180 -22.32 -10.40 7.69
N PHE A 181 -22.84 -10.92 8.82
CA PHE A 181 -22.27 -10.66 10.15
C PHE A 181 -20.79 -11.10 10.28
N TRP A 182 -20.43 -12.25 9.70
CA TRP A 182 -19.06 -12.79 9.76
C TRP A 182 -18.14 -12.24 8.68
N SER A 183 -18.67 -11.70 7.58
CA SER A 183 -17.88 -11.22 6.44
C SER A 183 -16.74 -10.25 6.83
N PRO A 184 -16.94 -9.25 7.72
CA PRO A 184 -15.86 -8.36 8.12
C PRO A 184 -14.71 -9.09 8.84
N ILE A 185 -15.04 -10.12 9.63
CA ILE A 185 -14.04 -10.91 10.37
C ILE A 185 -13.29 -11.84 9.41
N GLU A 186 -13.99 -12.48 8.47
CA GLU A 186 -13.37 -13.28 7.41
C GLU A 186 -12.40 -12.43 6.60
N GLU A 187 -12.79 -11.21 6.23
CA GLU A 187 -11.94 -10.28 5.48
C GLU A 187 -10.71 -9.85 6.28
N GLN A 188 -10.85 -9.56 7.57
CA GLN A 188 -9.70 -9.31 8.45
C GLN A 188 -8.74 -10.50 8.49
N LEU A 189 -9.28 -11.72 8.57
CA LEU A 189 -8.47 -12.93 8.58
C LEU A 189 -7.78 -13.18 7.22
N HIS A 190 -8.45 -12.89 6.11
CA HIS A 190 -7.84 -12.97 4.78
C HIS A 190 -6.64 -12.04 4.63
N HIS A 191 -6.69 -10.88 5.29
CA HIS A 191 -5.63 -9.87 5.26
C HIS A 191 -4.58 -10.03 6.38
N ILE A 192 -4.67 -11.08 7.21
CA ILE A 192 -3.72 -11.29 8.34
C ILE A 192 -2.26 -11.36 7.88
N ALA A 193 -2.01 -11.82 6.65
CA ALA A 193 -0.67 -11.87 6.07
C ALA A 193 0.03 -10.51 6.08
N PHE A 194 -0.71 -9.40 5.96
CA PHE A 194 -0.15 -8.05 5.95
C PHE A 194 0.37 -7.60 7.32
N TYR A 195 -0.13 -8.18 8.41
CA TYR A 195 0.41 -7.93 9.76
C TYR A 195 1.78 -8.56 9.99
N PHE A 196 2.15 -9.58 9.21
CA PHE A 196 3.46 -10.23 9.28
C PHE A 196 4.53 -9.57 8.40
N ASP A 197 4.15 -8.68 7.48
CA ASP A 197 5.10 -7.84 6.76
C ASP A 197 5.41 -6.56 7.57
N PRO A 198 6.66 -6.35 8.04
CA PRO A 198 7.05 -5.17 8.82
C PRO A 198 6.73 -3.82 8.17
N CYS A 199 6.63 -3.77 6.83
CA CYS A 199 6.36 -2.55 6.08
C CYS A 199 4.87 -2.29 5.87
N MET A 200 4.04 -3.32 5.93
CA MET A 200 2.59 -3.20 5.75
C MET A 200 1.84 -3.17 7.08
N THR A 201 2.43 -3.71 8.15
CA THR A 201 1.81 -3.73 9.46
C THR A 201 1.66 -2.32 10.06
N PRO A 202 0.59 -2.07 10.84
CA PRO A 202 0.45 -0.84 11.63
C PRO A 202 1.64 -0.61 12.58
N ALA A 203 2.02 0.66 12.77
CA ALA A 203 3.16 1.06 13.60
C ALA A 203 3.07 0.54 15.04
N ILE A 204 1.87 0.55 15.62
CA ILE A 204 1.63 0.06 16.98
C ILE A 204 1.87 -1.44 17.15
N PHE A 205 1.77 -2.23 16.07
CA PHE A 205 1.97 -3.67 16.09
C PHE A 205 3.44 -4.07 15.83
N ARG A 206 4.25 -3.17 15.25
CA ARG A 206 5.67 -3.43 14.97
C ARG A 206 6.48 -3.82 16.21
N PRO A 207 6.37 -3.16 17.38
CA PRO A 207 7.11 -3.56 18.58
C PRO A 207 6.80 -4.99 19.04
N TRP A 208 5.54 -5.42 18.91
CA TRP A 208 5.15 -6.79 19.21
C TRP A 208 5.80 -7.77 18.24
N LEU A 209 5.82 -7.47 16.93
CA LEU A 209 6.50 -8.31 15.94
C LEU A 209 8.03 -8.35 16.17
N ALA A 210 8.63 -7.24 16.58
CA ALA A 210 10.06 -7.14 16.90
C ALA A 210 10.44 -7.95 18.15
N SER A 211 9.53 -8.06 19.14
CA SER A 211 9.74 -8.89 20.34
C SER A 211 9.97 -10.37 20.02
N TRP A 212 9.44 -10.88 18.89
CA TRP A 212 9.68 -12.25 18.44
C TRP A 212 11.15 -12.51 18.09
N PHE A 213 11.89 -11.45 17.76
CA PHE A 213 13.29 -11.49 17.37
C PHE A 213 14.22 -10.88 18.42
N ASP A 214 13.72 -10.61 19.65
CA ASP A 214 14.51 -9.92 20.68
C ASP A 214 15.13 -8.62 20.14
N PHE A 215 14.37 -7.90 19.31
CA PHE A 215 14.81 -6.68 18.64
C PHE A 215 14.16 -5.47 19.29
N GLU A 216 15.00 -4.57 19.78
CA GLU A 216 14.58 -3.32 20.39
C GLU A 216 14.70 -2.19 19.37
N PHE A 217 13.61 -1.45 19.20
CA PHE A 217 13.63 -0.23 18.39
C PHE A 217 14.15 0.92 19.23
N ASP A 218 15.03 1.71 18.62
CA ASP A 218 15.35 3.05 19.12
C ASP A 218 14.21 4.02 18.78
N GLU A 219 13.87 4.90 19.72
CA GLU A 219 12.83 5.92 19.56
C GLU A 219 13.17 6.92 18.45
N HIS A 220 14.46 7.17 18.20
CA HIS A 220 14.95 8.13 17.20
C HIS A 220 14.89 7.60 15.76
N TRP A 221 14.56 6.32 15.55
CA TRP A 221 14.49 5.75 14.21
C TRP A 221 13.18 6.08 13.51
N SER A 222 13.27 6.53 12.26
CA SER A 222 12.09 6.70 11.42
C SER A 222 11.39 5.36 11.14
N GLU A 223 10.07 5.40 10.92
CA GLU A 223 9.26 4.20 10.66
C GLU A 223 9.78 3.38 9.46
N LYS A 224 10.34 4.08 8.45
CA LYS A 224 10.96 3.43 7.29
C LYS A 224 12.18 2.60 7.69
N LYS A 225 13.05 3.14 8.56
CA LYS A 225 14.23 2.42 9.08
C LYS A 225 13.81 1.22 9.92
N ARG A 226 12.82 1.40 10.81
CA ARG A 226 12.24 0.33 11.63
C ARG A 226 11.71 -0.82 10.77
N CYS A 227 10.95 -0.51 9.71
CA CYS A 227 10.53 -1.56 8.77
C CYS A 227 11.74 -2.26 8.15
N LEU A 228 12.66 -1.50 7.52
CA LEU A 228 13.74 -2.10 6.74
C LEU A 228 14.65 -2.99 7.59
N LEU A 229 14.94 -2.60 8.83
CA LEU A 229 15.70 -3.42 9.78
C LEU A 229 14.95 -4.70 10.11
N LEU A 230 13.68 -4.61 10.50
CA LEU A 230 12.89 -5.78 10.87
C LEU A 230 12.69 -6.73 9.66
N LYS A 231 12.54 -6.18 8.45
CA LYS A 231 12.45 -6.96 7.20
C LYS A 231 13.72 -7.73 6.89
N ASN A 232 14.89 -7.19 7.25
CA ASN A 232 16.19 -7.83 7.03
C ASN A 232 16.71 -8.59 8.25
N ILE A 233 15.95 -8.66 9.35
CA ILE A 233 16.47 -9.13 10.64
C ILE A 233 17.00 -10.57 10.59
N MET A 234 16.32 -11.45 9.85
CA MET A 234 16.74 -12.83 9.67
C MET A 234 18.10 -12.93 8.95
N PHE A 235 18.34 -12.07 7.97
CA PHE A 235 19.63 -11.98 7.29
C PHE A 235 20.72 -11.47 8.23
N LEU A 236 20.43 -10.37 8.94
CA LEU A 236 21.35 -9.73 9.88
C LEU A 236 21.80 -10.70 10.98
N TYR A 237 20.87 -11.41 11.61
CA TYR A 237 21.19 -12.37 12.67
C TYR A 237 21.91 -13.62 12.15
N ARG A 238 21.53 -14.16 10.98
CA ARG A 238 22.20 -15.33 10.40
C ARG A 238 23.63 -15.03 9.96
N LYS A 239 23.94 -13.77 9.65
CA LYS A 239 25.26 -13.32 9.17
C LYS A 239 25.94 -12.38 10.16
N ARG A 240 25.51 -12.39 11.43
CA ARG A 240 26.06 -11.53 12.48
C ARG A 240 27.58 -11.68 12.58
N GLY A 241 28.27 -10.56 12.77
CA GLY A 241 29.73 -10.50 12.80
C GLY A 241 30.44 -10.60 11.44
N THR A 242 29.70 -10.63 10.33
CA THR A 242 30.30 -10.54 8.97
C THR A 242 30.26 -9.12 8.43
N LYS A 243 31.21 -8.78 7.54
CA LYS A 243 31.22 -7.51 6.78
C LYS A 243 29.87 -7.25 6.10
N ALA A 244 29.25 -8.27 5.51
CA ALA A 244 28.01 -8.13 4.77
C ALA A 244 26.82 -7.74 5.67
N ALA A 245 26.70 -8.34 6.87
CA ALA A 245 25.64 -7.97 7.81
C ALA A 245 25.87 -6.58 8.40
N LEU A 246 27.11 -6.25 8.77
CA LEU A 246 27.44 -4.95 9.35
C LEU A 246 27.23 -3.82 8.35
N ALA A 247 27.71 -3.98 7.11
CA ALA A 247 27.47 -3.02 6.03
C ALA A 247 25.96 -2.84 5.81
N LYS A 248 25.20 -3.95 5.72
CA LYS A 248 23.75 -3.86 5.49
C LYS A 248 23.00 -3.17 6.62
N TYR A 249 23.38 -3.42 7.87
CA TYR A 249 22.80 -2.75 9.02
C TYR A 249 23.05 -1.24 8.95
N LEU A 250 24.31 -0.86 8.74
CA LEU A 250 24.73 0.53 8.69
C LEU A 250 24.09 1.28 7.51
N GLU A 251 24.04 0.68 6.31
CA GLU A 251 23.33 1.23 5.15
C GLU A 251 21.85 1.53 5.46
N ILE A 252 21.15 0.61 6.13
CA ILE A 252 19.73 0.82 6.48
C ILE A 252 19.58 1.93 7.52
N TYR A 253 20.49 2.01 8.48
CA TYR A 253 20.45 3.01 9.54
C TYR A 253 20.83 4.42 9.05
N THR A 254 21.92 4.56 8.29
CA THR A 254 22.44 5.86 7.84
C THR A 254 21.80 6.33 6.54
N GLY A 255 21.34 5.41 5.69
CA GLY A 255 20.92 5.68 4.31
C GLY A 255 22.07 5.97 3.34
N GLY A 256 23.32 5.88 3.81
CA GLY A 256 24.53 6.13 3.04
C GLY A 256 25.26 4.85 2.65
N GLU A 257 26.24 4.96 1.75
CA GLU A 257 27.10 3.85 1.36
C GLU A 257 28.17 3.61 2.43
N VAL A 258 28.44 2.33 2.70
CA VAL A 258 29.35 1.89 3.76
C VAL A 258 30.43 1.02 3.16
N GLU A 259 31.68 1.47 3.22
CA GLU A 259 32.84 0.69 2.82
C GLU A 259 33.53 0.12 4.06
N ILE A 260 33.70 -1.20 4.09
CA ILE A 260 34.38 -1.88 5.19
C ILE A 260 35.62 -2.57 4.64
N SER A 261 36.81 -2.16 5.08
CA SER A 261 38.07 -2.76 4.65
C SER A 261 38.73 -3.53 5.80
N GLU A 262 39.30 -4.70 5.53
CA GLU A 262 40.02 -5.48 6.54
C GLU A 262 41.50 -5.10 6.51
N LYS A 263 42.08 -4.69 7.64
CA LYS A 263 43.53 -4.49 7.75
C LYS A 263 44.21 -5.85 7.73
N ARG A 264 44.66 -6.24 6.55
CA ARG A 264 45.64 -7.31 6.39
C ARG A 264 47.02 -6.71 6.64
N GLY A 265 47.84 -7.41 7.42
CA GLY A 265 49.24 -7.03 7.57
C GLY A 265 49.87 -6.85 6.19
N LYS A 266 50.56 -5.72 5.95
CA LYS A 266 51.46 -5.64 4.81
C LYS A 266 52.60 -6.60 5.09
N ASP A 267 52.66 -7.71 4.35
CA ASP A 267 53.74 -8.69 4.48
C ASP A 267 55.10 -7.97 4.38
N PHE A 268 55.96 -8.19 5.36
CA PHE A 268 57.34 -7.74 5.28
C PHE A 268 58.04 -8.50 4.16
N THR A 269 58.66 -7.78 3.24
CA THR A 269 59.44 -8.38 2.15
C THR A 269 60.91 -8.40 2.56
N LEU A 270 61.52 -9.58 2.69
CA LEU A 270 62.96 -9.73 2.95
C LEU A 270 63.72 -9.65 1.62
N GLY A 271 63.69 -8.46 0.99
CA GLY A 271 64.22 -8.25 -0.36
C GLY A 271 63.17 -8.43 -1.46
N PRO A 272 63.57 -8.32 -2.75
CA PRO A 272 62.63 -8.23 -3.87
C PRO A 272 61.84 -9.53 -4.14
N GLU A 273 62.34 -10.69 -3.71
CA GLU A 273 61.80 -12.01 -4.06
C GLU A 273 61.37 -12.86 -2.84
N ALA A 274 61.84 -12.54 -1.62
CA ALA A 274 61.52 -13.34 -0.44
C ALA A 274 60.28 -12.78 0.28
N ARG A 275 59.12 -13.34 -0.09
CA ARG A 275 57.89 -13.15 0.68
C ARG A 275 57.93 -14.06 1.90
N LEU A 276 57.83 -13.48 3.09
CA LEU A 276 57.48 -14.25 4.28
C LEU A 276 56.12 -14.90 4.04
N GLY A 277 55.96 -16.17 4.43
CA GLY A 277 54.74 -16.93 4.15
C GLY A 277 53.48 -16.26 4.72
N LEU A 278 52.31 -16.64 4.20
CA LEU A 278 50.99 -16.02 4.45
C LEU A 278 50.58 -15.88 5.95
N HIS A 279 51.30 -16.53 6.86
CA HIS A 279 51.06 -16.56 8.30
C HIS A 279 52.00 -15.66 9.11
N LEU A 280 53.00 -15.00 8.49
CA LEU A 280 53.97 -14.13 9.17
C LEU A 280 53.79 -12.67 8.75
N ALA A 281 53.14 -11.90 9.62
CA ALA A 281 53.09 -10.45 9.50
C ALA A 281 54.11 -9.81 10.45
N LEU A 282 55.21 -9.31 9.89
CA LEU A 282 56.26 -8.56 10.59
C LEU A 282 56.14 -7.07 10.26
N GLY A 283 56.13 -6.19 11.25
CA GLY A 283 55.99 -4.74 11.05
C GLY A 283 55.52 -4.03 12.32
N THR A 284 55.76 -2.72 12.41
CA THR A 284 55.44 -1.90 13.60
C THR A 284 53.97 -1.51 13.73
N ASN A 285 53.17 -1.65 12.67
CA ASN A 285 51.74 -1.28 12.63
C ASN A 285 50.83 -2.44 12.19
N ASN A 286 51.17 -3.68 12.54
CA ASN A 286 50.29 -4.80 12.27
C ASN A 286 49.23 -4.91 13.38
N ASN A 287 48.00 -4.53 13.07
CA ASN A 287 46.85 -4.65 13.97
C ASN A 287 45.93 -5.79 13.47
N PRO A 288 46.25 -7.06 13.79
CA PRO A 288 45.42 -8.18 13.37
C PRO A 288 44.00 -8.05 13.92
N HIS A 289 43.03 -8.66 13.23
CA HIS A 289 41.61 -8.61 13.59
C HIS A 289 41.05 -7.17 13.67
N THR A 290 41.62 -6.25 12.89
CA THR A 290 41.12 -4.86 12.80
C THR A 290 40.51 -4.62 11.42
N PHE A 291 39.33 -3.99 11.39
CA PHE A 291 38.71 -3.50 10.16
C PHE A 291 38.48 -1.99 10.23
N GLU A 292 38.49 -1.32 9.09
CA GLU A 292 38.11 0.09 8.95
C GLU A 292 36.70 0.15 8.38
N VAL A 293 35.92 1.09 8.91
CA VAL A 293 34.56 1.39 8.47
C VAL A 293 34.57 2.84 8.00
N ASP A 294 34.61 3.02 6.68
CA ASP A 294 34.50 4.30 6.01
C ASP A 294 33.03 4.51 5.62
N MET A 295 32.43 5.61 6.09
CA MET A 295 31.03 5.92 5.82
C MET A 295 30.87 7.35 5.34
N THR A 296 30.10 7.50 4.27
CA THR A 296 29.63 8.79 3.78
C THR A 296 28.22 9.04 4.34
N LEU A 297 28.08 10.09 5.14
CA LEU A 297 26.81 10.39 5.79
C LEU A 297 26.08 11.52 5.04
N PRO A 298 24.78 11.39 4.75
CA PRO A 298 24.00 12.52 4.28
C PRO A 298 23.98 13.62 5.36
N PRO A 299 24.14 14.90 4.98
CA PRO A 299 24.17 16.01 5.92
C PRO A 299 22.84 16.16 6.63
N ILE A 300 22.88 16.42 7.93
CA ILE A 300 21.68 16.73 8.72
C ILE A 300 21.28 18.20 8.46
N GLU A 301 20.02 18.40 8.06
CA GLU A 301 19.40 19.73 8.00
C GLU A 301 18.94 20.13 9.41
N ALA A 302 19.52 21.20 9.96
CA ALA A 302 19.14 21.80 11.23
C ALA A 302 19.19 23.33 11.10
N ASP A 303 18.31 24.02 11.81
CA ASP A 303 18.19 25.49 11.74
C ASP A 303 19.38 26.20 12.41
N ASP A 304 19.98 25.59 13.44
CA ASP A 304 21.11 26.12 14.20
C ASP A 304 22.36 25.22 14.10
N GLU A 305 23.55 25.84 13.96
CA GLU A 305 24.84 25.12 13.88
C GLU A 305 25.17 24.35 15.18
N GLU A 306 24.77 24.86 16.35
CA GLU A 306 24.98 24.15 17.63
C GLU A 306 24.11 22.88 17.71
N GLU A 307 22.89 22.94 17.20
CA GLU A 307 21.97 21.81 17.13
C GLU A 307 22.45 20.76 16.13
N LYS A 308 22.97 21.20 14.99
CA LYS A 308 23.60 20.33 13.99
C LYS A 308 24.77 19.54 14.57
N VAL A 309 25.68 20.20 15.30
CA VAL A 309 26.82 19.54 15.94
C VAL A 309 26.37 18.51 16.99
N ARG A 310 25.34 18.83 17.77
CA ARG A 310 24.77 17.90 18.76
C ARG A 310 24.20 16.65 18.09
N LEU A 311 23.41 16.82 17.03
CA LEU A 311 22.78 15.72 16.30
C LEU A 311 23.80 14.83 15.60
N GLU A 312 24.85 15.40 15.02
CA GLU A 312 25.94 14.61 14.42
C GLU A 312 26.72 13.81 15.48
N LEU A 313 26.92 14.37 16.68
CA LEU A 313 27.56 13.67 17.78
C LEU A 313 26.71 12.50 18.29
N GLU A 314 25.41 12.72 18.51
CA GLU A 314 24.45 11.66 18.88
C GLU A 314 24.41 10.54 17.82
N ARG A 315 24.39 10.91 16.54
CA ARG A 315 24.44 9.95 15.43
C ARG A 315 25.73 9.12 15.44
N ALA A 316 26.88 9.76 15.68
CA ALA A 316 28.16 9.06 15.77
C ALA A 316 28.21 8.07 16.95
N GLU A 317 27.68 8.46 18.11
CA GLU A 317 27.56 7.58 19.29
C GLU A 317 26.67 6.36 19.02
N LEU A 318 25.53 6.56 18.33
CA LEU A 318 24.63 5.47 17.96
C LEU A 318 25.28 4.51 16.94
N ILE A 319 26.00 5.04 15.94
CA ILE A 319 26.76 4.22 14.98
C ILE A 319 27.81 3.39 15.72
N ASP A 320 28.54 4.00 16.65
CA ASP A 320 29.54 3.31 17.47
C ASP A 320 28.93 2.20 18.32
N ALA A 321 27.77 2.45 18.94
CA ALA A 321 27.02 1.46 19.70
C ALA A 321 26.54 0.29 18.82
N ILE A 322 26.07 0.56 17.60
CA ILE A 322 25.66 -0.46 16.62
C ILE A 322 26.85 -1.35 16.25
N ILE A 323 28.00 -0.75 15.89
CA ILE A 323 29.20 -1.50 15.51
C ILE A 323 29.67 -2.37 16.68
N LYS A 324 29.67 -1.83 17.91
CA LYS A 324 30.03 -2.60 19.11
C LYS A 324 29.11 -3.79 19.37
N ARG A 325 27.81 -3.65 19.11
CA ARG A 325 26.82 -4.74 19.28
C ARG A 325 26.98 -5.83 18.22
N GLU A 326 27.29 -5.46 16.98
CA GLU A 326 27.32 -6.39 15.85
C GLU A 326 28.70 -7.00 15.56
N LYS A 327 29.80 -6.38 16.04
CA LYS A 327 31.15 -6.90 15.83
C LYS A 327 31.43 -8.16 16.65
N PRO A 328 32.26 -9.08 16.15
CA PRO A 328 32.84 -10.15 16.97
C PRO A 328 33.63 -9.58 18.16
N SER A 329 33.59 -10.28 19.29
CA SER A 329 34.28 -9.86 20.53
C SER A 329 35.79 -9.66 20.36
N HIS A 330 36.42 -10.44 19.48
CA HIS A 330 37.87 -10.46 19.26
C HIS A 330 38.37 -9.47 18.19
N THR A 331 37.46 -8.70 17.57
CA THR A 331 37.83 -7.74 16.51
C THR A 331 37.82 -6.30 17.01
N ASN A 332 38.79 -5.51 16.53
CA ASN A 332 38.86 -4.06 16.70
C ASN A 332 38.38 -3.36 15.43
N TYR A 333 38.03 -2.08 15.55
CA TYR A 333 37.66 -1.28 14.39
C TYR A 333 38.19 0.14 14.49
N THR A 334 38.29 0.80 13.34
CA THR A 334 38.49 2.24 13.22
C THR A 334 37.32 2.79 12.41
N LEU A 335 36.71 3.87 12.91
CA LEU A 335 35.55 4.51 12.31
C LEU A 335 35.96 5.87 11.74
N THR A 336 35.64 6.07 10.47
CA THR A 336 35.91 7.29 9.68
C THR A 336 34.58 7.73 9.08
N LEU A 337 34.11 8.91 9.51
CA LEU A 337 32.87 9.52 9.05
C LEU A 337 33.25 10.70 8.15
N GLU A 338 32.82 10.65 6.88
CA GLU A 338 33.01 11.72 5.88
C GLU A 338 31.68 12.40 5.52
#